data_AF-A0A8H5CKR6-F1
#
_entry.id   AF-A0A8H5CKR6-F1
#
_cell.length_a   1.000
_cell.length_b   1.000
_cell.length_c   1.000
_cell.angle_alpha   90.00
_cell.angle_beta   90.00
_cell.angle_gamma   90.00
#
_symmetry.space_group_name_H-M   'P 1'
#
loop_
_entity.id
_entity.type
_entity.pdbx_description
1 polymer ?
#
loop_
_entity_poly.entity_id
_entity_poly.type
_entity_poly.pdbx_seq_one_letter_code
_entity_poly.pdbx_strand_id
1 'polypeptide(L)'
;MDLSNSQMDDFYRHFRISGMFHCFTGPGAWSVGQGLFGDTSPASDFMDPEKNILMAIVRWVEEGTAPETIEGMKFVNDTNSLGVEFLRKYCKFPLRNTYDGL
;
A
#
# COMPACT_ATOMS: atom_id res chain seq x y z
N MET A 1 -21.22 -11.92 11.77
CA MET A 1 -20.13 -12.36 12.66
C MET A 1 -19.68 -11.12 13.42
N ASP A 2 -19.64 -11.18 14.76
CA ASP A 2 -19.23 -10.06 15.61
C ASP A 2 -17.76 -10.29 16.00
N LEU A 3 -16.84 -9.95 15.09
CA LEU A 3 -15.39 -10.16 15.23
C LEU A 3 -14.70 -8.84 15.53
N SER A 4 -13.71 -8.86 16.43
CA SER A 4 -12.81 -7.73 16.62
C SER A 4 -11.89 -7.54 15.41
N ASN A 5 -11.26 -6.36 15.25
CA ASN A 5 -10.26 -6.15 14.20
C ASN A 5 -9.12 -7.18 14.29
N SER A 6 -8.63 -7.47 15.50
CA SER A 6 -7.54 -8.45 15.68
C SER A 6 -7.94 -9.87 15.28
N GLN A 7 -9.22 -10.25 15.45
CA GLN A 7 -9.72 -11.55 14.98
C GLN A 7 -9.92 -11.57 13.47
N MET A 8 -10.30 -10.43 12.87
CA MET A 8 -10.40 -10.32 11.42
C MET A 8 -9.03 -10.35 10.75
N ASP A 9 -7.97 -9.87 11.40
CA ASP A 9 -6.61 -9.78 10.83
C ASP A 9 -6.03 -11.11 10.34
N ASP A 10 -6.59 -12.24 10.78
CA ASP A 10 -6.24 -13.59 10.32
C ASP A 10 -6.68 -13.87 8.87
N PHE A 11 -7.68 -13.15 8.35
CA PHE A 11 -8.22 -13.37 7.00
C PHE A 11 -8.65 -12.10 6.24
N TYR A 12 -8.82 -10.97 6.93
CA TYR A 12 -9.29 -9.71 6.37
C TYR A 12 -8.52 -8.54 6.98
N ARG A 13 -7.93 -7.70 6.12
CA ARG A 13 -7.25 -6.47 6.52
C ARG A 13 -7.69 -5.32 5.61
N HIS A 14 -7.96 -4.18 6.21
CA HIS A 14 -8.34 -2.96 5.49
C HIS A 14 -7.26 -1.90 5.62
N PHE A 15 -6.78 -1.37 4.49
CA PHE A 15 -5.80 -0.29 4.44
C PHE A 15 -6.43 0.98 3.89
N ARG A 16 -6.23 2.10 4.60
CA ARG A 16 -6.70 3.42 4.15
C ARG A 16 -5.55 4.18 3.51
N ILE A 17 -5.61 4.34 2.20
CA ILE A 17 -4.56 4.99 1.42
C ILE A 17 -4.80 6.50 1.40
N SER A 18 -4.20 7.22 2.36
CA SER A 18 -4.32 8.69 2.42
C SER A 18 -3.73 9.35 1.16
N GLY A 19 -4.50 10.26 0.57
CA GLY A 19 -4.12 11.03 -0.61
C GLY A 19 -4.24 10.28 -1.95
N MET A 20 -4.94 9.14 -1.98
CA MET A 20 -5.36 8.48 -3.22
C MET A 20 -6.77 8.93 -3.63
N PHE A 21 -6.99 9.17 -4.92
CA PHE A 21 -8.35 9.36 -5.47
C PHE A 21 -9.03 8.01 -5.76
N HIS A 22 -10.00 7.97 -6.67
CA HIS A 22 -10.62 6.71 -7.06
C HIS A 22 -9.59 5.85 -7.82
N CYS A 23 -9.08 4.81 -7.15
CA CYS A 23 -8.14 3.79 -7.63
C CYS A 23 -6.71 4.24 -7.92
N PHE A 24 -6.47 5.47 -8.39
CA PHE A 24 -5.17 5.96 -8.80
C PHE A 24 -5.03 7.47 -8.61
N THR A 25 -3.80 7.98 -8.74
CA THR A 25 -3.44 9.40 -8.60
C THR A 25 -3.82 10.02 -7.26
N GLY A 26 -3.51 11.30 -7.11
CA GLY A 26 -3.84 12.11 -5.94
C GLY A 26 -2.60 12.73 -5.32
N PRO A 27 -2.78 13.55 -4.26
CA PRO A 27 -1.68 14.26 -3.61
C PRO A 27 -0.81 13.37 -2.70
N GLY A 28 -1.18 12.11 -2.46
CA GLY A 28 -0.48 11.19 -1.57
C GLY A 28 0.36 10.14 -2.30
N ALA A 29 0.94 9.23 -1.53
CA ALA A 29 1.70 8.08 -2.04
C ALA A 29 0.78 6.96 -2.55
N TRP A 30 -0.02 7.28 -3.57
CA TRP A 30 -1.18 6.51 -4.03
C TRP A 30 -0.83 5.19 -4.75
N SER A 31 0.40 5.03 -5.26
CA SER A 31 0.80 3.82 -5.97
C SER A 31 1.20 2.74 -4.99
N VAL A 32 0.41 1.66 -4.88
CA VAL A 32 0.61 0.52 -3.97
C VAL A 32 0.56 -0.83 -4.71
N GLY A 33 0.83 -0.84 -6.02
CA GLY A 33 0.81 -2.03 -6.85
C GLY A 33 -0.58 -2.53 -7.27
N GLN A 34 -1.59 -1.66 -7.28
CA GLN A 34 -2.99 -2.02 -7.56
C GLN A 34 -3.35 -2.24 -9.06
N GLY A 35 -2.39 -2.18 -9.98
CA GLY A 35 -2.56 -2.69 -11.36
C GLY A 35 -2.12 -1.77 -12.51
N LEU A 36 -2.14 -2.34 -13.73
CA LEU A 36 -1.55 -1.83 -14.99
C LEU A 36 -1.96 -0.42 -15.47
N PHE A 37 -3.07 0.14 -15.00
CA PHE A 37 -3.57 1.46 -15.42
C PHE A 37 -3.15 2.62 -14.50
N GLY A 38 -2.43 2.31 -13.42
CA GLY A 38 -1.94 3.31 -12.47
C GLY A 38 -0.63 2.91 -11.81
N ASP A 39 -0.21 1.65 -11.89
CA ASP A 39 1.07 1.22 -11.33
C ASP A 39 2.22 1.80 -12.16
N THR A 40 2.69 2.95 -11.71
CA THR A 40 3.86 3.66 -12.19
C THR A 40 5.09 3.26 -11.38
N SER A 41 5.07 2.11 -10.71
CA SER A 41 6.23 1.67 -9.92
C SER A 41 7.35 1.17 -10.83
N PRO A 42 8.62 1.29 -10.39
CA PRO A 42 9.74 0.63 -11.06
C PRO A 42 9.52 -0.87 -11.16
N ALA A 43 10.02 -1.51 -12.23
CA ALA A 43 9.91 -2.96 -12.43
C ALA A 43 10.46 -3.78 -11.26
N SER A 44 11.44 -3.26 -10.52
CA SER A 44 11.99 -3.89 -9.32
C SER A 44 11.00 -3.97 -8.17
N ASP A 45 10.08 -3.01 -8.06
CA ASP A 45 9.11 -2.91 -6.97
C ASP A 45 7.83 -3.70 -7.26
N PHE A 46 7.61 -4.12 -8.52
CA PHE A 46 6.46 -4.97 -8.90
C PHE A 46 6.44 -6.31 -8.14
N MET A 47 7.62 -6.86 -7.85
CA MET A 47 7.75 -8.15 -7.15
C MET A 47 7.95 -8.00 -5.65
N ASP A 48 7.99 -6.77 -5.12
CA ASP A 48 8.20 -6.50 -3.70
C ASP A 48 6.86 -6.55 -2.94
N PRO A 49 6.63 -7.54 -2.05
CA PRO A 49 5.38 -7.66 -1.31
C PRO A 49 5.14 -6.54 -0.28
N GLU A 50 6.13 -5.71 0.04
CA GLU A 50 5.89 -4.53 0.89
C GLU A 50 5.29 -3.35 0.11
N LYS A 51 5.56 -3.29 -1.20
CA LYS A 51 5.21 -2.17 -2.10
C LYS A 51 4.12 -2.50 -3.10
N ASN A 52 3.85 -3.79 -3.32
CA ASN A 52 2.85 -4.26 -4.25
C ASN A 52 1.80 -5.12 -3.54
N ILE A 53 0.56 -4.63 -3.50
CA ILE A 53 -0.55 -5.30 -2.80
C ILE A 53 -0.87 -6.69 -3.36
N LEU A 54 -0.69 -6.92 -4.66
CA LEU A 54 -0.88 -8.24 -5.25
C LEU A 54 0.16 -9.22 -4.70
N MET A 55 1.43 -8.82 -4.66
CA MET A 55 2.50 -9.64 -4.09
C MET A 55 2.36 -9.81 -2.58
N ALA A 56 1.83 -8.81 -1.87
CA ALA A 56 1.50 -8.93 -0.44
C ALA A 56 0.44 -10.02 -0.20
N ILE A 57 -0.57 -10.12 -1.06
CA ILE A 57 -1.60 -11.17 -0.99
C ILE A 57 -1.00 -12.54 -1.31
N VAL A 58 -0.16 -12.65 -2.35
CA VAL A 58 0.54 -13.91 -2.69
C VAL A 58 1.35 -14.40 -1.50
N ARG A 59 2.19 -13.53 -0.91
CA ARG A 59 3.00 -13.86 0.27
C ARG A 59 2.15 -14.24 1.49
N TRP A 60 1.02 -13.58 1.70
CA TRP A 60 0.11 -13.96 2.78
C TRP A 60 -0.47 -15.36 2.57
N VAL A 61 -0.96 -15.65 1.36
CA VAL A 61 -1.61 -16.93 1.06
C VAL A 61 -0.61 -18.08 1.04
N GLU A 62 0.55 -17.89 0.42
CA GLU A 62 1.52 -18.98 0.17
C GLU A 62 2.50 -19.18 1.33
N GLU A 63 2.88 -18.10 2.02
CA GLU A 63 3.90 -18.15 3.09
C GLU A 63 3.33 -17.86 4.48
N GLY A 64 2.02 -17.60 4.59
CA GLY A 64 1.37 -17.26 5.86
C GLY A 64 1.79 -15.89 6.43
N THR A 65 2.47 -15.05 5.65
CA THR A 65 2.98 -13.75 6.12
C THR A 65 2.05 -12.61 5.70
N ALA A 66 1.13 -12.23 6.58
CA ALA A 66 0.17 -11.17 6.33
C ALA A 66 0.81 -9.76 6.43
N PRO A 67 0.41 -8.79 5.58
CA PRO A 67 0.99 -7.46 5.60
C PRO A 67 0.50 -6.63 6.79
N GLU A 68 1.40 -6.10 7.63
CA GLU A 68 1.04 -5.15 8.70
C GLU A 68 0.86 -3.71 8.18
N THR A 69 1.59 -3.38 7.12
CA THR A 69 1.50 -2.12 6.38
C THR A 69 1.58 -2.37 4.89
N ILE A 70 1.14 -1.41 4.10
CA ILE A 70 1.39 -1.35 2.66
C ILE A 70 2.17 -0.07 2.38
N GLU A 71 3.34 -0.16 1.76
CA GLU A 71 4.11 1.02 1.36
C GLU A 71 3.61 1.50 0.00
N GLY A 72 3.22 2.77 -0.06
CA GLY A 72 2.91 3.41 -1.34
C GLY A 72 3.91 4.47 -1.73
N MET A 73 3.85 4.84 -3.01
CA MET A 73 4.76 5.79 -3.66
C MET A 73 4.00 6.99 -4.22
N LYS A 74 4.57 8.18 -4.03
CA LYS A 74 4.25 9.37 -4.82
C LYS A 74 5.38 9.59 -5.81
N PHE A 75 5.08 9.74 -7.09
CA PHE A 75 6.07 10.10 -8.11
C PHE A 75 6.07 11.60 -8.36
N VAL A 76 7.23 12.14 -8.71
CA VAL A 76 7.36 13.54 -9.13
C VAL A 76 6.45 13.77 -10.33
N ASN A 77 5.51 14.70 -10.22
CA ASN A 77 4.47 14.97 -11.23
C ASN A 77 3.71 13.71 -11.69
N ASP A 78 3.52 12.72 -10.80
CA ASP A 78 2.88 11.44 -11.13
C ASP A 78 3.53 10.71 -12.32
N THR A 79 4.84 10.92 -12.53
CA THR A 79 5.61 10.36 -13.65
C THR A 79 6.71 9.45 -13.12
N ASN A 80 6.57 8.12 -13.36
CA ASN A 80 7.55 7.10 -12.92
C ASN A 80 9.00 7.47 -13.25
N SER A 81 9.25 7.87 -14.51
CA SER A 81 10.61 8.17 -14.99
C SER A 81 11.27 9.37 -14.32
N LEU A 82 10.51 10.20 -13.60
CA LEU A 82 11.05 11.30 -12.78
C LEU A 82 11.40 10.86 -11.35
N GLY A 83 11.14 9.61 -10.99
CA GLY A 83 11.45 9.03 -9.70
C GLY A 83 10.39 9.25 -8.62
N VAL A 84 10.62 8.61 -7.48
CA VAL A 84 9.78 8.70 -6.28
C VAL A 84 10.05 10.01 -5.56
N GLU A 85 9.00 10.80 -5.32
CA GLU A 85 9.03 12.02 -4.51
C GLU A 85 9.03 11.70 -3.01
N PHE A 86 8.13 10.81 -2.57
CA PHE A 86 8.13 10.28 -1.21
C PHE A 86 7.42 8.93 -1.11
N LEU A 87 7.72 8.20 -0.03
CA LEU A 87 7.12 6.93 0.34
C LEU A 87 6.25 7.10 1.59
N ARG A 88 5.24 6.23 1.75
CA ARG A 88 4.45 6.17 2.97
C ARG A 88 3.97 4.75 3.24
N LYS A 89 4.27 4.25 4.44
CA LYS A 89 3.67 3.01 4.96
C LYS A 89 2.27 3.32 5.49
N TYR A 90 1.25 2.69 4.92
CA TYR A 90 -0.14 2.85 5.30
C TYR A 90 -0.52 1.85 6.38
N CYS A 91 -1.06 2.35 7.50
CA CYS A 91 -1.53 1.48 8.57
C CYS A 91 -2.76 0.65 8.15
N LYS A 92 -2.78 -0.59 8.65
CA LYS A 92 -3.98 -1.40 8.80
C LYS A 92 -5.01 -0.73 9.73
N PHE A 93 -6.27 -0.65 9.31
CA PHE A 93 -7.38 -0.19 10.15
C PHE A 93 -7.53 -1.07 11.40
N PRO A 94 -7.82 -0.53 12.60
CA PRO A 94 -8.26 0.85 12.88
C PRO A 94 -7.13 1.86 13.10
N LEU A 95 -5.87 1.43 13.01
CA LEU A 95 -4.73 2.31 13.21
C LEU A 95 -4.72 3.46 12.18
N ARG A 96 -4.07 4.56 12.56
CA ARG A 96 -4.00 5.79 11.78
C ARG A 96 -2.57 6.28 11.72
N ASN A 97 -2.11 6.63 10.52
CA ASN A 97 -0.84 7.34 10.34
C ASN A 97 -0.89 8.71 11.03
N THR A 98 0.11 8.97 11.85
CA THR A 98 0.33 10.26 12.51
C THR A 98 1.76 10.70 12.20
N TYR A 99 1.92 11.93 11.73
CA TYR A 99 3.24 12.51 11.52
C TYR A 99 3.87 12.85 12.88
N ASP A 100 5.09 12.40 13.12
CA ASP A 100 5.80 12.58 14.38
C ASP A 100 6.72 13.82 14.39
N GLY A 101 6.88 14.49 13.26
CA GLY A 101 7.71 15.69 13.15
C GLY A 101 9.16 15.45 12.73
N LEU A 102 9.54 14.19 12.50
CA LEU A 102 10.87 13.80 12.04
C LEU A 102 10.94 13.66 10.51
#